data_AF-W7PX07-F1
#
_entry.id   AF-W7PX07-F1
#
_cell.length_a   1.000
_cell.length_b   1.000
_cell.length_c   1.000
_cell.angle_alpha   90.00
_cell.angle_beta   90.00
_cell.angle_gamma   90.00
#
_symmetry.space_group_name_H-M   'P 1'
#
loop_
_entity.id
_entity.type
_entity.pdbx_description
1 polymer ?
#
loop_
_entity_poly.entity_id
_entity_poly.type
_entity_poly.pdbx_seq_one_letter_code
_entity_poly.pdbx_strand_id
1 'polypeptide(L)'
;MGASLGAAMIFFVAGILFWGGFNTVMEATNSMKFCSSACHEMTWVYEEYKDRPHYKNPTGVGATCSDCHVPDDWGPKMIRKIEASREVWHWMLGTINTKEKFEGKRLHLAENVWRSMLRTDSRECRNCHDWSAMDLEEQAPRAAREHARAFEQGQTCIECHQGIAHELPEDWDESEVWLARFAHEEPETDLAERGEPAMPLEAEDLGEAVAAEGDIAASWIGTTCRRWT
;
A
#
# COMPACT_ATOMS: atom_id res chain seq x y z
N MET A 1 36.57 -36.03 15.40
CA MET A 1 36.00 -35.39 16.61
C MET A 1 34.49 -35.52 16.52
N GLY A 2 33.90 -36.52 17.19
CA GLY A 2 32.45 -36.72 17.20
C GLY A 2 31.88 -36.04 18.44
N ALA A 3 30.83 -35.23 18.29
CA ALA A 3 30.04 -34.81 19.44
C ALA A 3 29.48 -36.08 20.11
N SER A 4 29.61 -36.20 21.44
CA SER A 4 28.98 -37.30 22.15
C SER A 4 27.45 -37.24 21.93
N LEU A 5 26.76 -38.39 21.98
CA LEU A 5 25.30 -38.43 21.84
C LEU A 5 24.60 -37.49 22.84
N GLY A 6 25.17 -37.31 24.03
CA GLY A 6 24.71 -36.34 25.02
C GLY A 6 24.88 -34.89 24.55
N ALA A 7 26.03 -34.53 23.99
CA ALA A 7 26.24 -33.18 23.44
C ALA A 7 25.30 -32.91 22.26
N ALA A 8 25.11 -33.87 21.35
CA ALA A 8 24.19 -33.75 20.23
C ALA A 8 22.74 -33.53 20.69
N MET A 9 22.29 -34.27 21.72
CA MET A 9 20.95 -34.09 22.30
C MET A 9 20.76 -32.72 22.94
N ILE A 10 21.77 -32.21 23.65
CA ILE A 10 21.74 -30.86 24.24
C ILE A 10 21.60 -29.79 23.16
N PHE A 11 22.42 -29.84 22.10
CA PHE A 11 22.35 -28.86 21.01
C PHE A 11 21.01 -28.93 20.25
N PHE A 12 20.45 -30.13 20.08
CA PHE A 12 19.15 -30.30 19.45
C PHE A 12 18.03 -29.66 20.27
N VAL A 13 17.97 -29.93 21.58
CA VAL A 13 16.99 -29.32 22.48
C VAL A 13 17.17 -27.80 22.54
N ALA A 14 18.42 -27.32 22.65
CA ALA A 14 18.71 -25.89 22.62
C ALA A 14 18.26 -25.24 21.30
N GLY A 15 18.44 -25.92 20.17
CA GLY A 15 17.98 -25.47 18.86
C GLY A 15 16.46 -25.34 18.78
N ILE A 16 15.71 -26.32 19.31
CA ILE A 16 14.25 -26.26 19.38
C ILE A 16 13.78 -25.10 20.24
N LEU A 17 14.37 -24.95 21.43
CA LEU A 17 14.01 -23.87 22.35
C LEU A 17 14.32 -22.50 21.75
N PHE A 18 15.47 -22.37 21.10
CA PHE A 18 15.84 -21.14 20.40
C PHE A 18 14.88 -20.83 19.25
N TRP A 19 14.61 -21.81 18.38
CA TRP A 19 13.72 -21.63 17.23
C TRP A 19 12.28 -21.29 17.66
N GLY A 20 11.76 -22.03 18.63
CA GLY A 20 10.42 -21.79 19.19
C GLY A 20 10.33 -20.45 19.91
N GLY A 21 11.35 -20.09 20.70
CA GLY A 21 11.42 -18.79 21.37
C GLY A 21 11.51 -17.64 20.38
N PHE A 22 12.37 -17.76 19.37
CA PHE A 22 12.53 -16.76 18.32
C PHE A 22 11.22 -16.49 17.56
N ASN A 23 10.53 -17.53 17.09
CA ASN A 23 9.27 -17.37 16.37
C ASN A 23 8.15 -16.83 17.26
N THR A 24 8.12 -17.24 18.54
CA THR A 24 7.18 -16.68 19.52
C THR A 24 7.37 -15.17 19.70
N VAL A 25 8.63 -14.70 19.84
CA VAL A 25 8.93 -13.27 19.96
C VAL A 25 8.59 -12.54 18.67
N MET A 26 8.93 -13.12 17.52
CA MET A 26 8.58 -12.55 16.22
C MET A 26 7.08 -12.32 16.08
N GLU A 27 6.27 -13.33 16.41
CA GLU A 27 4.81 -13.23 16.36
C GLU A 27 4.26 -12.21 17.39
N ALA A 28 4.78 -12.24 18.62
CA ALA A 28 4.38 -11.28 19.64
C ALA A 28 4.61 -9.83 19.20
N THR A 29 5.74 -9.55 18.54
CA THR A 29 6.09 -8.22 18.01
C THR A 29 5.38 -7.85 16.70
N ASN A 30 4.55 -8.74 16.15
CA ASN A 30 3.64 -8.45 15.03
C ASN A 30 2.19 -8.27 15.50
N SER A 31 1.90 -8.56 16.77
CA SER A 31 0.54 -8.48 17.27
C SER A 31 0.03 -7.04 17.33
N MET A 32 -1.26 -6.87 17.08
CA MET A 32 -1.97 -5.59 17.24
C MET A 32 -1.73 -4.97 18.63
N LYS A 33 -1.73 -5.81 19.68
CA LYS A 33 -1.46 -5.38 21.06
C LYS A 33 -0.06 -4.77 21.20
N PHE A 34 0.96 -5.42 20.64
CA PHE A 34 2.31 -4.89 20.70
C PHE A 34 2.40 -3.57 19.94
N CYS A 35 1.93 -3.55 18.70
CA CYS A 35 1.99 -2.36 17.86
C CYS A 35 1.27 -1.16 18.50
N SER A 36 0.07 -1.33 19.07
CA SER A 36 -0.70 -0.20 19.61
C SER A 36 -0.27 0.30 20.98
N SER A 37 0.56 -0.44 21.72
CA SER A 37 0.82 -0.14 23.14
C SER A 37 2.27 -0.19 23.57
N ALA A 38 3.17 -0.85 22.81
CA ALA A 38 4.57 -0.96 23.21
C ALA A 38 5.31 0.38 23.14
N CYS A 39 4.96 1.22 22.15
CA CYS A 39 5.51 2.56 21.96
C CYS A 39 4.39 3.59 22.14
N HIS A 40 4.67 4.71 22.82
CA HIS A 40 3.65 5.70 23.18
C HIS A 40 3.09 6.40 21.94
N GLU A 41 3.91 6.64 20.92
CA GLU A 41 3.52 7.28 19.67
C GLU A 41 2.51 6.46 18.88
N MET A 42 2.53 5.14 19.03
CA MET A 42 1.60 4.25 18.34
C MET A 42 0.19 4.31 18.94
N THR A 43 0.04 4.83 20.16
CA THR A 43 -1.30 5.04 20.73
C THR A 43 -2.08 6.08 19.94
N TRP A 44 -1.44 7.17 19.50
CA TRP A 44 -2.08 8.19 18.66
C TRP A 44 -2.47 7.62 17.30
N VAL A 45 -1.55 6.88 16.67
CA VAL A 45 -1.77 6.20 15.38
C VAL A 45 -2.89 5.16 15.46
N TYR A 46 -2.98 4.44 16.58
CA TYR A 46 -4.04 3.46 16.81
C TYR A 46 -5.40 4.11 17.02
N GLU A 47 -5.47 5.28 17.67
CA GLU A 47 -6.73 6.03 17.79
C GLU A 47 -7.28 6.41 16.41
N GLU A 48 -6.43 6.89 15.50
CA GLU A 48 -6.82 7.20 14.13
C GLU A 48 -7.28 5.94 13.36
N TYR A 49 -6.61 4.81 13.59
CA TYR A 49 -6.90 3.55 12.90
C TYR A 49 -8.33 3.04 13.16
N LYS A 50 -8.86 3.28 14.36
CA LYS A 50 -10.17 2.75 14.77
C LYS A 50 -11.35 3.28 13.97
N ASP A 51 -11.20 4.44 13.33
CA ASP A 51 -12.24 5.03 12.49
C ASP A 51 -12.07 4.72 11.01
N ARG A 52 -11.13 3.85 10.65
CA ARG A 52 -10.77 3.52 9.26
C ARG A 52 -11.40 2.21 8.80
N PRO A 53 -11.57 1.99 7.48
CA PRO A 53 -12.24 0.81 6.94
C PRO A 53 -11.62 -0.53 7.38
N HIS A 54 -10.29 -0.61 7.53
CA HIS A 54 -9.64 -1.84 7.96
C HIS A 54 -9.88 -2.20 9.44
N TYR A 55 -10.37 -1.27 10.27
CA TYR A 55 -10.83 -1.56 11.63
C TYR A 55 -12.35 -1.66 11.72
N LYS A 56 -13.07 -0.70 11.13
CA LYS A 56 -14.52 -0.55 11.22
C LYS A 56 -15.16 -0.67 9.84
N ASN A 57 -15.63 -1.87 9.51
CA ASN A 57 -16.30 -2.16 8.24
C ASN A 57 -17.54 -3.07 8.43
N PRO A 58 -18.41 -3.17 7.40
CA PRO A 58 -19.63 -3.97 7.47
C PRO A 58 -19.41 -5.48 7.59
N THR A 59 -18.26 -6.01 7.14
CA THR A 59 -18.00 -7.45 7.09
C THR A 59 -17.47 -8.01 8.41
N GLY A 60 -16.88 -7.13 9.24
CA GLY A 60 -16.17 -7.52 10.46
C GLY A 60 -14.79 -8.13 10.22
N VAL A 61 -14.39 -8.35 8.96
CA VAL A 61 -13.03 -8.74 8.60
C VAL A 61 -12.16 -7.49 8.55
N GLY A 62 -11.10 -7.46 9.36
CA GLY A 62 -10.19 -6.33 9.44
C GLY A 62 -8.76 -6.74 9.20
N ALA A 63 -7.91 -5.74 8.95
CA ALA A 63 -6.47 -5.90 8.98
C ALA A 63 -5.92 -5.50 10.36
N THR A 64 -4.72 -5.95 10.67
CA THR A 64 -3.94 -5.52 11.83
C THR A 64 -2.75 -4.69 11.35
N CYS A 65 -2.01 -4.09 12.29
CA CYS A 65 -0.82 -3.29 11.92
C CYS A 65 0.19 -4.08 11.08
N SER A 66 0.43 -5.34 11.43
CA SER A 66 1.44 -6.16 10.76
C SER A 66 1.04 -6.53 9.34
N ASP A 67 -0.25 -6.76 9.08
CA ASP A 67 -0.75 -7.10 7.74
C ASP A 67 -0.39 -6.02 6.70
N CYS A 68 -0.27 -4.75 7.11
CA CYS A 68 0.10 -3.64 6.23
C CYS A 68 1.57 -3.20 6.35
N HIS A 69 2.20 -3.33 7.53
CA HIS A 69 3.53 -2.76 7.80
C HIS A 69 4.66 -3.80 7.89
N VAL A 70 4.33 -5.09 7.96
CA VAL A 70 5.29 -6.19 8.10
C VAL A 70 5.05 -7.18 6.97
N PRO A 71 6.02 -7.37 6.05
CA PRO A 71 5.87 -8.34 4.97
C PRO A 71 5.66 -9.76 5.51
N ASP A 72 4.85 -10.58 4.84
CA ASP A 72 4.62 -11.98 5.24
C ASP A 72 5.80 -12.90 4.95
N ASP A 73 6.42 -12.72 3.78
CA ASP A 73 7.58 -13.49 3.35
C ASP A 73 8.77 -13.30 4.31
N TRP A 74 9.41 -14.40 4.66
CA TRP A 74 10.48 -14.40 5.67
C TRP A 74 11.61 -13.42 5.36
N GLY A 75 12.09 -13.38 4.11
CA GLY A 75 13.20 -12.49 3.71
C GLY A 75 12.87 -11.00 3.93
N PRO A 76 11.86 -10.46 3.25
CA PRO A 76 11.39 -9.08 3.46
C PRO A 76 11.00 -8.78 4.91
N LYS A 77 10.36 -9.73 5.61
CA LYS A 77 10.03 -9.61 7.04
C LYS A 77 11.27 -9.34 7.88
N MET A 78 12.33 -10.13 7.68
CA MET A 78 13.58 -9.97 8.42
C MET A 78 14.26 -8.63 8.10
N ILE A 79 14.26 -8.19 6.84
CA ILE A 79 14.79 -6.86 6.46
C ILE A 79 14.03 -5.77 7.21
N ARG A 80 12.69 -5.77 7.19
CA ARG A 80 11.86 -4.78 7.87
C ARG A 80 12.09 -4.78 9.38
N LYS A 81 12.28 -5.95 10.01
CA LYS A 81 12.60 -6.07 11.44
C LYS A 81 13.99 -5.52 11.78
N ILE A 82 14.97 -5.69 10.90
CA ILE A 82 16.28 -5.06 11.05
C ILE A 82 16.16 -3.53 10.91
N GLU A 83 15.42 -3.03 9.93
CA GLU A 83 15.15 -1.59 9.78
C GLU A 83 14.42 -1.01 11.02
N ALA A 84 13.45 -1.75 11.57
CA ALA A 84 12.71 -1.38 12.78
C ALA A 84 13.61 -1.21 14.02
N SER A 85 14.80 -1.82 14.06
CA SER A 85 15.75 -1.59 15.16
C SER A 85 16.15 -0.12 15.30
N ARG A 86 16.10 0.64 14.20
CA ARG A 86 16.34 2.09 14.21
C ARG A 86 15.20 2.84 14.90
N GLU A 87 13.96 2.38 14.73
CA GLU A 87 12.78 2.97 15.40
C GLU A 87 12.91 2.80 16.92
N VAL A 88 13.33 1.62 17.38
CA VAL A 88 13.61 1.37 18.81
C VAL A 88 14.74 2.27 19.33
N TRP A 89 15.80 2.47 18.54
CA TRP A 89 16.88 3.39 18.89
C TRP A 89 16.39 4.84 19.04
N HIS A 90 15.58 5.32 18.09
CA HIS A 90 15.01 6.66 18.12
C HIS A 90 13.98 6.84 19.24
N TRP A 91 13.22 5.79 19.55
CA TRP A 91 12.33 5.73 20.71
C TRP A 91 13.11 5.89 22.02
N MET A 92 14.21 5.14 22.19
CA MET A 92 15.09 5.27 23.38
C MET A 92 15.71 6.66 23.50
N LEU A 93 16.04 7.32 22.38
CA LEU A 93 16.53 8.69 22.36
C LEU A 93 15.42 9.74 22.58
N GLY A 94 14.15 9.36 22.54
CA GLY A 94 13.01 10.25 22.73
C GLY A 94 12.83 11.27 21.60
N THR A 95 13.20 10.93 20.35
CA THR A 95 13.12 11.88 19.23
C THR A 95 11.69 12.30 18.89
N ILE A 96 10.70 11.46 19.18
CA ILE A 96 9.25 11.71 18.98
C ILE A 96 8.43 11.44 20.26
N ASN A 97 8.96 11.88 21.42
CA ASN A 97 8.35 11.59 22.73
C ASN A 97 7.13 12.45 23.11
N THR A 98 6.69 13.38 22.26
CA THR A 98 5.47 14.17 22.44
C THR A 98 4.67 14.19 21.16
N LYS A 99 3.37 14.50 21.26
CA LYS A 99 2.50 14.54 20.08
C LYS A 99 2.98 15.59 19.09
N GLU A 100 3.41 16.76 19.57
CA GLU A 100 3.92 17.85 18.72
C GLU A 100 5.16 17.44 17.93
N LYS A 101 6.05 16.64 18.53
CA LYS A 101 7.23 16.11 17.83
C LYS A 101 6.86 15.04 16.80
N PHE A 102 5.85 14.22 17.11
CA PHE A 102 5.32 13.24 16.18
C PHE A 102 4.67 13.94 14.98
N GLU A 103 3.79 14.91 15.20
CA GLU A 103 3.16 15.70 14.13
C GLU A 103 4.23 16.43 13.29
N GLY A 104 5.23 17.04 13.92
CA GLY A 104 6.35 17.69 13.21
C GLY A 104 7.26 16.73 12.43
N LYS A 105 7.06 15.42 12.55
CA LYS A 105 7.73 14.37 11.76
C LYS A 105 6.76 13.52 10.95
N ARG A 106 5.46 13.83 10.97
CA ARG A 106 4.40 12.98 10.41
C ARG A 106 4.62 12.71 8.94
N LEU A 107 4.87 13.75 8.14
CA LEU A 107 5.15 13.62 6.72
C LEU A 107 6.36 12.70 6.48
N HIS A 108 7.47 12.97 7.15
CA HIS A 108 8.68 12.16 7.01
C HIS A 108 8.45 10.67 7.35
N LEU A 109 7.67 10.38 8.40
CA LEU A 109 7.32 9.02 8.79
C LEU A 109 6.39 8.36 7.78
N ALA A 110 5.39 9.08 7.29
CA ALA A 110 4.45 8.59 6.26
C ALA A 110 5.20 8.28 4.95
N GLU A 111 6.11 9.15 4.52
CA GLU A 111 6.93 8.93 3.34
C GLU A 111 7.82 7.69 3.43
N ASN A 112 8.33 7.34 4.62
CA ASN A 112 9.06 6.09 4.80
C ASN A 112 8.19 4.88 4.46
N VAL A 113 6.92 4.91 4.85
CA VAL A 113 5.94 3.86 4.55
C VAL A 113 5.56 3.89 3.07
N TRP A 114 5.23 5.06 2.51
CA TRP A 114 4.86 5.21 1.11
C TRP A 114 5.98 4.76 0.16
N ARG A 115 7.24 5.13 0.43
CA ARG A 115 8.40 4.64 -0.34
C ARG A 115 8.50 3.13 -0.30
N SER A 116 8.25 2.52 0.86
CA SER A 116 8.24 1.06 0.98
C SER A 116 7.13 0.46 0.13
N MET A 117 5.90 0.94 0.27
CA MET A 117 4.73 0.42 -0.46
C MET A 117 4.86 0.62 -1.98
N LEU A 118 5.35 1.77 -2.45
CA LEU A 118 5.64 2.00 -3.87
C LEU A 118 6.69 1.02 -4.40
N ARG A 119 7.81 0.86 -3.67
CA ARG A 119 8.92 -0.02 -4.07
C ARG A 119 8.52 -1.50 -4.10
N THR A 120 7.56 -1.91 -3.28
CA THR A 120 7.08 -3.29 -3.20
C THR A 120 5.81 -3.54 -4.00
N ASP A 121 5.38 -2.60 -4.85
CA ASP A 121 4.12 -2.67 -5.57
C ASP A 121 2.92 -2.98 -4.66
N SER A 122 2.89 -2.35 -3.49
CA SER A 122 1.85 -2.56 -2.48
C SER A 122 1.66 -4.06 -2.14
N ARG A 123 2.74 -4.86 -2.09
CA ARG A 123 2.71 -6.30 -1.79
C ARG A 123 1.78 -6.62 -0.61
N GLU A 124 1.90 -5.89 0.48
CA GLU A 124 1.12 -6.08 1.69
C GLU A 124 -0.40 -5.84 1.47
N CYS A 125 -0.76 -4.87 0.62
CA CYS A 125 -2.15 -4.66 0.22
C CYS A 125 -2.68 -5.85 -0.59
N ARG A 126 -1.86 -6.35 -1.52
CA ARG A 126 -2.21 -7.42 -2.47
C ARG A 126 -2.34 -8.80 -1.83
N ASN A 127 -1.81 -8.99 -0.63
CA ASN A 127 -2.08 -10.20 0.16
C ASN A 127 -3.58 -10.41 0.43
N CYS A 128 -4.37 -9.32 0.44
CA CYS A 128 -5.82 -9.34 0.61
C CYS A 128 -6.59 -8.75 -0.58
N HIS A 129 -5.97 -7.81 -1.32
CA HIS A 129 -6.55 -7.10 -2.47
C HIS A 129 -5.82 -7.44 -3.77
N ASP A 130 -5.93 -8.69 -4.20
CA ASP A 130 -5.31 -9.12 -5.45
C ASP A 130 -6.15 -8.70 -6.67
N TRP A 131 -5.49 -8.21 -7.73
CA TRP A 131 -6.17 -7.77 -8.95
C TRP A 131 -6.99 -8.88 -9.61
N SER A 132 -6.48 -10.11 -9.62
CA SER A 132 -7.15 -11.24 -10.28
C SER A 132 -8.40 -11.72 -9.53
N ALA A 133 -8.49 -11.40 -8.24
CA ALA A 133 -9.64 -11.71 -7.40
C ALA A 133 -10.62 -10.54 -7.26
N MET A 134 -10.30 -9.38 -7.83
CA MET A 134 -11.15 -8.20 -7.75
C MET A 134 -12.26 -8.27 -8.78
N ASP A 135 -13.51 -8.32 -8.32
CA ASP A 135 -14.67 -8.21 -9.20
C ASP A 135 -14.94 -6.72 -9.49
N LEU A 136 -14.73 -6.29 -10.74
CA LEU A 136 -14.96 -4.90 -11.15
C LEU A 136 -16.45 -4.61 -11.39
N GLU A 137 -17.26 -5.62 -11.69
CA GLU A 137 -18.69 -5.45 -11.99
C GLU A 137 -19.49 -5.15 -10.73
N GLU A 138 -19.08 -5.72 -9.59
CA GLU A 138 -19.67 -5.48 -8.27
C GLU A 138 -19.19 -4.18 -7.60
N GLN A 139 -18.27 -3.45 -8.24
CA GLN A 139 -17.77 -2.18 -7.72
C GLN A 139 -18.61 -0.99 -8.16
N ALA A 140 -18.53 0.10 -7.40
CA ALA A 140 -19.09 1.38 -7.84
C ALA A 140 -18.49 1.76 -9.21
N PRO A 141 -19.29 2.25 -10.18
CA PRO A 141 -18.82 2.46 -11.56
C PRO A 141 -17.58 3.34 -11.69
N ARG A 142 -17.39 4.30 -10.76
CA ARG A 142 -16.16 5.11 -10.71
C ARG A 142 -14.96 4.27 -10.26
N ALA A 143 -15.08 3.53 -9.16
CA ALA A 143 -13.99 2.71 -8.64
C ALA A 143 -13.57 1.62 -9.64
N ALA A 144 -14.54 0.97 -10.29
CA ALA A 144 -14.27 -0.02 -11.33
C ALA A 144 -13.41 0.54 -12.47
N ARG A 145 -13.75 1.75 -12.96
CA ARG A 145 -12.96 2.43 -14.00
C ARG A 145 -11.56 2.81 -13.54
N GLU A 146 -11.42 3.36 -12.35
CA GLU A 146 -10.10 3.74 -11.82
C GLU A 146 -9.22 2.51 -11.55
N HIS A 147 -9.79 1.42 -11.02
CA HIS A 147 -9.06 0.17 -10.82
C HIS A 147 -8.64 -0.48 -12.15
N ALA A 148 -9.50 -0.50 -13.17
CA ALA A 148 -9.13 -0.97 -14.51
C ALA A 148 -7.97 -0.15 -15.09
N ARG A 149 -8.06 1.19 -15.00
CA ARG A 149 -7.01 2.10 -15.43
C ARG A 149 -5.70 1.88 -14.66
N ALA A 150 -5.77 1.76 -13.33
CA ALA A 150 -4.61 1.56 -12.48
C ALA A 150 -3.89 0.25 -12.81
N PHE A 151 -4.65 -0.83 -13.07
CA PHE A 151 -4.10 -2.11 -13.50
C PHE A 151 -3.36 -1.98 -14.85
N GLU A 152 -3.98 -1.35 -15.85
CA GLU A 152 -3.37 -1.12 -17.17
C GLU A 152 -2.10 -0.26 -17.09
N GLN A 153 -2.08 0.72 -16.19
CA GLN A 153 -0.97 1.66 -16.01
C GLN A 153 0.12 1.15 -15.05
N GLY A 154 -0.06 -0.05 -14.47
CA GLY A 154 0.86 -0.61 -13.49
C GLY A 154 1.01 0.24 -12.23
N GLN A 155 -0.06 0.95 -11.84
CA GLN A 155 -0.08 1.75 -10.63
C GLN A 155 -0.17 0.85 -9.39
N THR A 156 0.48 1.28 -8.31
CA THR A 156 0.40 0.60 -7.02
C THR A 156 -0.82 1.08 -6.22
N CYS A 157 -1.36 0.24 -5.33
CA CYS A 157 -2.57 0.57 -4.56
C CYS A 157 -2.41 1.87 -3.74
N ILE A 158 -1.21 2.10 -3.19
CA ILE A 158 -0.95 3.24 -2.32
C ILE A 158 -0.99 4.58 -3.06
N GLU A 159 -0.87 4.61 -4.39
CA GLU A 159 -0.93 5.85 -5.17
C GLU A 159 -2.28 6.56 -5.08
N CYS A 160 -3.38 5.82 -4.93
CA CYS A 160 -4.70 6.40 -4.71
C CYS A 160 -5.15 6.30 -3.25
N HIS A 161 -4.67 5.31 -2.50
CA HIS A 161 -5.13 5.01 -1.13
C HIS A 161 -4.21 5.55 -0.02
N GLN A 162 -3.66 6.75 -0.21
CA GLN A 162 -2.57 7.35 0.61
C GLN A 162 -2.93 7.57 2.10
N GLY A 163 -4.22 7.55 2.46
CA GLY A 163 -4.76 7.74 3.83
C GLY A 163 -5.70 6.64 4.29
N ILE A 164 -5.56 5.41 3.76
CA ILE A 164 -6.53 4.33 4.02
C ILE A 164 -6.60 3.90 5.49
N ALA A 165 -5.46 3.92 6.20
CA ALA A 165 -5.34 3.40 7.57
C ALA A 165 -5.07 4.49 8.62
N HIS A 166 -4.58 5.65 8.22
CA HIS A 166 -4.19 6.74 9.12
C HIS A 166 -4.54 8.09 8.50
N GLU A 167 -4.56 9.14 9.31
CA GLU A 167 -4.77 10.50 8.81
C GLU A 167 -3.61 10.92 7.88
N LEU A 168 -3.96 11.54 6.76
CA LEU A 168 -2.97 12.11 5.87
C LEU A 168 -2.26 13.27 6.57
N PRO A 169 -0.92 13.38 6.48
CA PRO A 169 -0.23 14.60 6.89
C PRO A 169 -0.85 15.84 6.22
N GLU A 170 -0.94 16.97 6.91
CA GLU A 170 -1.54 18.20 6.35
C GLU A 170 -0.82 18.66 5.08
N ASP A 171 0.49 18.44 5.03
CA ASP A 171 1.46 18.77 3.97
C ASP A 171 1.74 17.58 3.04
N TRP A 172 0.83 16.61 2.93
CA TRP A 172 1.04 15.41 2.11
C TRP A 172 1.28 15.72 0.62
N ASP A 173 0.67 16.78 0.09
CA ASP A 173 0.81 17.22 -1.30
C ASP A 173 2.17 17.86 -1.60
N GLU A 174 2.90 18.26 -0.55
CA GLU A 174 4.29 18.72 -0.64
C GLU A 174 5.31 17.58 -0.52
N SER A 175 4.86 16.33 -0.35
CA SER A 175 5.74 15.17 -0.23
C SER A 175 6.65 15.01 -1.43
N GLU A 176 7.96 14.87 -1.20
CA GLU A 176 8.91 14.58 -2.26
C GLU A 176 8.61 13.24 -2.94
N VAL A 177 8.03 12.27 -2.21
CA VAL A 177 7.65 10.96 -2.73
C VAL A 177 6.54 11.10 -3.77
N TRP A 178 5.49 11.87 -3.45
CA TRP A 178 4.35 12.05 -4.35
C TRP A 178 4.66 13.00 -5.49
N LEU A 179 5.39 14.09 -5.20
CA LEU A 179 5.89 14.99 -6.24
C LEU A 179 6.73 14.23 -7.26
N ALA A 180 7.67 13.37 -6.82
CA ALA A 180 8.47 12.55 -7.73
C ALA A 180 7.63 11.51 -8.48
N ARG A 181 6.64 10.88 -7.81
CA ARG A 181 5.81 9.84 -8.43
C ARG A 181 4.89 10.38 -9.53
N PHE A 182 4.39 11.61 -9.36
CA PHE A 182 3.42 12.25 -10.26
C PHE A 182 4.02 13.36 -11.16
N ALA A 183 5.32 13.67 -11.04
CA ALA A 183 6.00 14.63 -11.90
C ALA A 183 5.94 14.30 -13.41
N HIS A 184 5.56 13.07 -13.78
CA HIS A 184 5.48 12.61 -15.16
C HIS A 184 4.06 12.69 -15.78
N GLU A 185 3.11 13.34 -15.12
CA GLU A 185 1.77 13.64 -15.68
C GLU A 185 1.66 15.07 -16.26
N GLU A 186 2.76 15.67 -16.70
CA GLU A 186 2.66 16.80 -17.63
C GLU A 186 1.90 16.28 -18.87
N PRO A 187 0.78 16.92 -19.28
CA PRO A 187 0.03 16.46 -20.45
C PRO A 187 0.98 16.42 -21.64
N GLU A 188 0.94 15.32 -22.41
CA GLU A 188 1.59 15.22 -23.72
C GLU A 188 1.08 16.35 -24.62
N THR A 189 1.64 17.55 -24.48
CA THR A 189 1.41 18.69 -25.36
C THR A 189 2.33 18.64 -26.56
N ASP A 190 2.98 17.50 -26.80
CA ASP A 190 3.86 17.28 -27.94
C ASP A 190 3.55 15.98 -28.72
N LEU A 191 2.26 15.63 -28.82
CA LEU A 191 1.80 14.72 -29.87
C LEU A 191 1.93 15.34 -31.28
N ALA A 192 2.27 16.64 -31.39
CA ALA A 192 2.45 17.34 -32.65
C ALA A 192 3.81 17.06 -33.33
N GLU A 193 4.87 16.68 -32.59
CA GLU A 193 6.19 16.43 -33.19
C GLU A 193 6.51 14.95 -33.46
N ARG A 194 5.66 14.01 -33.01
CA ARG A 194 5.71 12.63 -33.52
C ARG A 194 4.88 12.53 -34.79
N GLY A 195 5.53 12.78 -35.92
CA GLY A 195 4.96 12.52 -37.24
C GLY A 195 4.25 11.17 -37.28
N GLU A 196 2.96 11.20 -37.58
CA GLU A 196 2.10 10.04 -37.66
C GLU A 196 2.69 9.01 -38.64
N PRO A 197 2.96 7.75 -38.24
CA PRO A 197 3.05 6.70 -39.23
C PRO A 197 1.64 6.48 -39.76
N ALA A 198 1.33 7.10 -40.90
CA ALA A 198 0.14 6.81 -41.67
C ALA A 198 0.14 5.31 -42.02
N MET A 199 -0.71 4.52 -41.35
CA MET A 199 -1.07 3.20 -41.82
C MET A 199 -2.38 3.29 -42.59
N PRO A 200 -2.40 3.09 -43.92
CA PRO A 200 -3.64 3.02 -44.67
C PRO A 200 -4.35 1.72 -44.27
N LEU A 201 -5.55 1.84 -43.72
CA LEU A 201 -6.46 0.71 -43.58
C LEU A 201 -7.18 0.55 -44.92
N GLU A 202 -6.75 -0.42 -45.72
CA GLU A 202 -7.53 -0.91 -46.86
C GLU A 202 -8.81 -1.56 -46.31
N ALA A 203 -9.95 -1.19 -46.88
CA ALA A 203 -11.25 -1.69 -46.47
C ALA A 203 -11.45 -3.14 -46.91
N GLU A 204 -11.42 -4.08 -45.97
CA GLU A 204 -12.04 -5.40 -46.19
C GLU A 204 -13.51 -5.34 -45.76
N ASP A 205 -14.35 -5.64 -46.74
CA ASP A 205 -15.81 -5.73 -46.80
C ASP A 205 -16.41 -6.55 -45.64
N LEU A 206 -17.02 -5.85 -44.67
CA LEU A 206 -17.91 -6.45 -43.68
C LEU A 206 -19.34 -6.04 -44.04
N GLY A 207 -20.07 -7.00 -44.62
CA GLY A 207 -21.43 -6.83 -45.11
C GLY A 207 -22.43 -6.25 -44.09
N GLU A 208 -23.48 -5.65 -44.66
CA GLU A 208 -24.55 -4.88 -44.03
C GLU A 208 -25.02 -5.39 -42.64
N ALA A 209 -24.81 -4.57 -41.60
CA ALA A 209 -25.52 -4.69 -40.33
C ALA A 209 -26.77 -3.79 -40.35
N VAL A 210 -27.93 -4.42 -40.16
CA VAL A 210 -29.25 -3.77 -40.06
C VAL A 210 -29.30 -2.76 -38.90
N ALA A 211 -29.81 -1.57 -39.20
CA ALA A 211 -29.91 -0.44 -38.28
C ALA A 211 -30.83 -0.74 -37.08
N ALA A 212 -30.35 -0.40 -35.88
CA ALA A 212 -31.20 -0.19 -34.71
C ALA A 212 -31.31 1.32 -34.48
N GLU A 213 -32.50 1.86 -34.71
CA GLU A 213 -32.84 3.27 -34.48
C GLU A 213 -33.01 3.54 -32.97
N GLY A 214 -32.35 4.59 -32.46
CA GLY A 214 -32.56 5.06 -31.09
C GLY A 214 -31.44 5.97 -30.57
N ASP A 215 -31.70 7.27 -30.59
CA ASP A 215 -30.78 8.37 -30.27
C ASP A 215 -30.59 8.55 -28.74
N ILE A 216 -29.38 8.30 -28.20
CA ILE A 216 -29.04 8.54 -26.77
C ILE A 216 -27.74 9.35 -26.55
N ALA A 217 -27.23 10.03 -27.57
CA ALA A 217 -25.96 10.76 -27.50
C ALA A 217 -26.14 12.29 -27.54
N ALA A 218 -26.98 12.83 -26.67
CA ALA A 218 -27.03 14.27 -26.42
C ALA A 218 -27.35 14.55 -24.95
N SER A 219 -26.39 14.39 -24.03
CA SER A 219 -26.54 15.08 -22.73
C SER A 219 -25.29 15.37 -21.90
N TRP A 220 -24.06 14.89 -22.17
CA TRP A 220 -22.97 15.16 -21.21
C TRP A 220 -21.64 15.54 -21.87
N ILE A 221 -21.61 16.77 -22.40
CA ILE A 221 -20.38 17.56 -22.56
C ILE A 221 -20.21 18.40 -21.29
N GLY A 222 -19.06 18.25 -20.65
CA GLY A 222 -18.53 19.20 -19.67
C GLY A 222 -18.71 18.77 -18.23
N THR A 223 -17.60 18.46 -17.55
CA THR A 223 -17.08 19.27 -16.42
C THR A 223 -15.71 18.76 -16.01
N THR A 224 -14.77 19.70 -16.02
CA THR A 224 -13.39 19.66 -15.53
C THR A 224 -13.25 19.04 -14.14
N CYS A 225 -12.30 18.11 -13.99
CA CYS A 225 -11.87 17.61 -12.69
C CYS A 225 -11.01 18.69 -12.00
N ARG A 226 -11.62 19.47 -11.11
CA ARG A 226 -10.92 20.34 -10.16
C ARG A 226 -11.29 19.93 -8.74
N ARG A 227 -10.25 19.52 -8.01
CA ARG A 227 -10.07 19.61 -6.55
C ARG A 227 -10.99 18.71 -5.70
N TRP A 228 -10.51 18.48 -4.48
CA TRP A 228 -11.22 18.08 -3.25
C TRP A 228 -10.89 16.67 -2.71
N THR A 229 -10.08 16.72 -1.64
CA THR A 229 -10.33 16.20 -0.27
C THR A 229 -11.10 14.91 -0.11
#